data_AF-A0A397JCT0-F1
#
_entry.id   AF-A0A397JCT0-F1
#
_cell.length_a   1.000
_cell.length_b   1.000
_cell.length_c   1.000
_cell.angle_alpha   90.00
_cell.angle_beta   90.00
_cell.angle_gamma   90.00
#
_symmetry.space_group_name_H-M   'P 1'
#
loop_
_entity.id
_entity.type
_entity.pdbx_description
1 polymer ?
#
loop_
_entity_poly.entity_id
_entity_poly.type
_entity_poly.pdbx_seq_one_letter_code
_entity_poly.pdbx_strand_id
1 'polypeptide(L)'
;MFSQLFLISTLLVGIVTVAIGAPVAIEIPQTRYGNLTLNRRFISGVPGLPQCIDTNFPDLVNSFCIDENSIRAYCAPANNPSNQKECDTGCPEDTTCMDFRTESEGGPYAKFSICISDKSLKDFGEGGSGKVCKSFKTDIKSDKGTVSINVYDSTARPVQVSSISIYTHNQVFTKSNASTYSVIINVGSAVVETIKACVEIAAGIYVAHVIYAEINEAFGLQP
;
A
#
# COMPACT_ATOMS: atom_id res chain seq x y z
N MET A 1 37.11 37.81 -53.10
CA MET A 1 35.75 38.37 -52.92
C MET A 1 34.86 37.21 -52.51
N PHE A 2 34.69 37.04 -51.19
CA PHE A 2 33.87 35.97 -50.61
C PHE A 2 32.50 36.52 -50.22
N SER A 3 31.53 35.62 -50.35
CA SER A 3 30.09 35.78 -50.29
C SER A 3 29.55 36.49 -49.03
N GLN A 4 28.51 37.29 -49.24
CA GLN A 4 27.50 37.63 -48.23
C GLN A 4 26.76 36.36 -47.77
N LEU A 5 26.24 36.36 -46.54
CA LEU A 5 24.83 36.07 -46.20
C LEU A 5 24.60 36.02 -44.65
N PHE A 6 23.77 36.96 -44.19
CA PHE A 6 22.76 36.93 -43.11
C PHE A 6 22.91 35.97 -41.91
N LEU A 7 23.12 36.55 -40.73
CA LEU A 7 22.77 35.97 -39.42
C LEU A 7 21.30 36.31 -39.10
N ILE A 8 20.42 35.32 -39.26
CA ILE A 8 19.03 35.40 -38.78
C ILE A 8 19.04 35.08 -37.29
N SER A 9 18.67 36.08 -36.49
CA SER A 9 18.40 35.94 -35.06
C SER A 9 17.14 35.08 -34.89
N THR A 10 17.28 33.86 -34.39
CA THR A 10 16.15 33.05 -33.93
C THR A 10 16.13 33.04 -32.41
N LEU A 11 15.10 33.72 -31.91
CA LEU A 11 14.70 33.83 -30.51
C LEU A 11 14.30 32.44 -29.98
N LEU A 12 15.19 31.81 -29.23
CA LEU A 12 14.92 30.55 -28.53
C LEU A 12 14.13 30.87 -27.25
N VAL A 13 12.80 30.80 -27.36
CA VAL A 13 11.89 30.77 -26.21
C VAL A 13 12.01 29.39 -25.57
N GLY A 14 12.77 29.30 -24.47
CA GLY A 14 12.84 28.11 -23.64
C GLY A 14 11.52 27.89 -22.92
N ILE A 15 10.75 26.92 -23.38
CA ILE A 15 9.56 26.43 -22.67
C ILE A 15 10.08 25.69 -21.43
N VAL A 16 9.87 26.28 -20.25
CA VAL A 16 10.06 25.59 -18.96
C VAL A 16 8.88 24.62 -18.81
N THR A 17 9.06 23.38 -19.24
CA THR A 17 8.13 22.30 -18.90
C THR A 17 8.29 22.00 -17.42
N VAL A 18 7.39 22.55 -16.60
CA VAL A 18 7.20 22.12 -15.22
C VAL A 18 6.69 20.68 -15.27
N ALA A 19 7.58 19.72 -15.02
CA ALA A 19 7.20 18.33 -14.80
C ALA A 19 6.44 18.26 -13.47
N ILE A 20 5.11 18.36 -13.55
CA ILE A 20 4.20 18.02 -12.46
C ILE A 20 4.43 16.54 -12.16
N GLY A 21 4.78 16.23 -10.91
CA GLY A 21 5.25 14.93 -10.46
C GLY A 21 4.41 13.78 -11.00
N ALA A 22 5.05 12.91 -11.78
CA ALA A 22 4.53 11.59 -12.02
C ALA A 22 4.41 10.90 -10.65
N PRO A 23 3.27 10.27 -10.33
CA PRO A 23 3.17 9.48 -9.11
C PRO A 23 4.25 8.38 -9.23
N VAL A 24 5.17 8.35 -8.28
CA VAL A 24 6.07 7.21 -8.12
C VAL A 24 5.20 6.09 -7.57
N ALA A 25 4.55 5.34 -8.48
CA ALA A 25 4.09 4.01 -8.16
C ALA A 25 5.33 3.25 -7.64
N ILE A 26 5.23 2.62 -6.48
CA ILE A 26 6.30 1.74 -6.00
C ILE A 26 6.34 0.56 -6.96
N GLU A 27 7.20 0.66 -7.96
CA GLU A 27 7.56 -0.43 -8.83
C GLU A 27 8.43 -1.36 -8.01
N ILE A 28 7.76 -2.24 -7.26
CA ILE A 28 8.38 -3.41 -6.65
C ILE A 28 9.03 -4.15 -7.81
N PRO A 29 10.38 -4.19 -7.90
CA PRO A 29 11.03 -4.78 -9.05
C PRO A 29 10.60 -6.24 -9.11
N GLN A 30 10.00 -6.63 -10.23
CA GLN A 30 9.65 -8.02 -10.49
C GLN A 30 10.91 -8.86 -10.31
N THR A 31 10.99 -9.59 -9.20
CA THR A 31 11.79 -10.80 -9.19
C THR A 31 11.16 -11.71 -10.23
N ARG A 32 11.78 -11.78 -11.41
CA ARG A 32 11.66 -12.96 -12.26
C ARG A 32 11.81 -14.16 -11.32
N TYR A 33 10.99 -15.18 -11.54
CA TYR A 33 10.83 -16.39 -10.71
C TYR A 33 9.77 -16.27 -9.62
N GLY A 34 8.75 -17.11 -9.79
CA GLY A 34 7.62 -17.21 -8.89
C GLY A 34 7.98 -17.57 -7.47
N ASN A 35 6.93 -17.59 -6.65
CA ASN A 35 6.94 -18.02 -5.27
C ASN A 35 7.55 -17.00 -4.29
N LEU A 36 6.87 -15.86 -4.14
CA LEU A 36 7.04 -14.96 -2.99
C LEU A 36 6.41 -15.61 -1.76
N THR A 37 7.05 -16.66 -1.22
CA THR A 37 6.78 -17.06 0.17
C THR A 37 7.31 -15.93 1.05
N LEU A 38 6.51 -15.41 2.00
CA LEU A 38 6.95 -14.42 3.03
C LEU A 38 8.25 -14.84 3.74
N ASN A 39 8.62 -16.11 3.62
CA ASN A 39 9.70 -16.76 4.33
C ASN A 39 11.13 -16.54 3.82
N ARG A 40 11.41 -15.93 2.66
CA ARG A 40 12.78 -15.48 2.26
C ARG A 40 12.81 -15.04 0.79
N ARG A 41 12.61 -13.74 0.55
CA ARG A 41 13.27 -12.93 -0.50
C ARG A 41 12.57 -11.57 -0.53
N PHE A 42 13.18 -10.66 0.22
CA PHE A 42 12.73 -9.31 0.43
C PHE A 42 12.60 -8.53 -0.87
N ILE A 43 11.53 -7.74 -0.94
CA ILE A 43 11.36 -6.73 -1.98
C ILE A 43 12.46 -5.69 -1.78
N SER A 44 13.40 -5.60 -2.71
CA SER A 44 14.37 -4.50 -2.74
C SER A 44 13.62 -3.18 -2.82
N GLY A 45 13.78 -2.32 -1.81
CA GLY A 45 13.16 -0.99 -1.77
C GLY A 45 11.94 -0.83 -0.85
N VAL A 46 11.50 -1.87 -0.12
CA VAL A 46 10.48 -1.69 0.94
C VAL A 46 11.15 -1.27 2.25
N PRO A 47 10.81 -0.10 2.83
CA PRO A 47 11.51 0.46 3.99
C PRO A 47 11.47 -0.40 5.25
N GLY A 48 10.34 -1.02 5.58
CA GLY A 48 10.18 -1.79 6.80
C GLY A 48 9.29 -3.02 6.59
N LEU A 49 9.70 -4.15 7.14
CA LEU A 49 9.06 -5.45 6.96
C LEU A 49 8.87 -6.16 8.30
N PRO A 50 7.84 -7.01 8.44
CA PRO A 50 7.66 -7.88 9.60
C PRO A 50 8.89 -8.76 9.81
N GLN A 51 9.32 -8.92 11.06
CA GLN A 51 10.51 -9.70 11.42
C GLN A 51 10.16 -10.82 12.39
N CYS A 52 10.84 -11.96 12.22
CA CYS A 52 10.83 -13.07 13.16
C CYS A 52 12.24 -13.22 13.74
N ILE A 53 12.52 -12.47 14.81
CA ILE A 53 13.87 -12.35 15.39
C ILE A 53 14.26 -13.56 16.26
N ASP A 54 13.27 -14.30 16.76
CA ASP A 54 13.50 -15.50 17.56
C ASP A 54 13.86 -16.67 16.64
N THR A 55 15.07 -17.19 16.81
CA THR A 55 15.58 -18.30 15.98
C THR A 55 14.79 -19.59 16.14
N ASN A 56 14.01 -19.75 17.22
CA ASN A 56 13.10 -20.89 17.42
C ASN A 56 11.77 -20.74 16.67
N PHE A 57 11.44 -19.52 16.25
CA PHE A 57 10.21 -19.17 15.53
C PHE A 57 10.58 -18.40 14.25
N PRO A 58 11.33 -19.01 13.30
CA PRO A 58 11.89 -18.26 12.17
C PRO A 58 10.86 -17.93 11.09
N ASP A 59 9.70 -18.59 11.09
CA ASP A 59 8.79 -18.54 9.95
C ASP A 59 7.63 -17.58 10.18
N LEU A 60 7.46 -16.62 9.27
CA LEU A 60 6.38 -15.64 9.35
C LEU A 60 5.05 -16.25 8.90
N VAL A 61 4.06 -16.21 9.78
CA VAL A 61 2.70 -16.71 9.51
C VAL A 61 1.80 -15.60 8.99
N ASN A 62 1.69 -14.49 9.73
CA ASN A 62 1.04 -13.27 9.25
C ASN A 62 1.58 -12.07 9.99
N SER A 63 1.13 -10.90 9.56
CA SER A 63 1.41 -9.64 10.24
C SER A 63 0.28 -8.65 10.07
N PHE A 64 0.23 -7.68 10.98
CA PHE A 64 -0.70 -6.58 10.94
C PHE A 64 -0.12 -5.35 11.63
N CYS A 65 -0.66 -4.17 11.31
CA CYS A 65 -0.32 -2.92 11.96
C CYS A 65 -0.95 -2.83 13.35
N ILE A 66 -0.12 -2.66 14.38
CA ILE A 66 -0.59 -2.38 15.75
C ILE A 66 -1.05 -0.92 15.82
N ASP A 67 -0.24 -0.04 15.25
CA ASP A 67 -0.43 1.39 15.09
C ASP A 67 0.19 1.83 13.75
N GLU A 68 0.19 3.14 13.49
CA GLU A 68 0.76 3.72 12.27
C GLU A 68 2.27 3.45 12.13
N ASN A 69 2.97 3.16 13.23
CA ASN A 69 4.43 3.13 13.30
C ASN A 69 5.00 1.76 13.67
N SER A 70 4.17 0.71 13.77
CA SER A 70 4.64 -0.60 14.21
C SER A 70 3.84 -1.76 13.65
N ILE A 71 4.56 -2.83 13.37
CA ILE A 71 4.06 -4.10 12.84
C ILE A 71 4.13 -5.15 13.95
N ARG A 72 3.06 -5.92 14.13
CA ARG A 72 3.08 -7.21 14.83
C ARG A 72 3.18 -8.33 13.81
N ALA A 73 4.21 -9.16 13.95
CA ALA A 73 4.33 -10.43 13.25
C ALA A 73 3.91 -11.58 14.18
N TYR A 74 3.19 -12.56 13.64
CA TYR A 74 3.07 -13.88 14.25
C TYR A 74 4.04 -14.83 13.55
N CYS A 75 4.96 -15.36 14.34
CA CYS A 75 6.02 -16.23 13.86
C CYS A 75 5.84 -17.64 14.43
N ALA A 76 6.21 -18.67 13.69
CA ALA A 76 6.11 -20.06 14.12
C ALA A 76 7.41 -20.85 13.87
N PRO A 77 7.62 -21.96 14.59
CA PRO A 77 8.63 -22.94 14.23
C PRO A 77 8.26 -23.62 12.90
N ALA A 78 9.26 -23.93 12.08
CA ALA A 78 9.06 -24.58 10.78
C ALA A 78 8.26 -25.89 10.82
N ASN A 79 8.34 -26.60 11.94
CA ASN A 79 7.67 -27.90 12.10
C ASN A 79 6.31 -27.80 12.80
N ASN A 80 5.90 -26.62 13.27
CA ASN A 80 4.64 -26.45 14.01
C ASN A 80 4.03 -25.04 13.83
N PRO A 81 3.30 -24.78 12.73
CA PRO A 81 2.69 -23.48 12.44
C PRO A 81 1.59 -23.05 13.44
N SER A 82 1.12 -23.97 14.28
CA SER A 82 0.15 -23.67 15.34
C SER A 82 0.79 -23.10 16.61
N ASN A 83 2.10 -23.31 16.81
CA ASN A 83 2.83 -22.75 17.94
C ASN A 83 3.36 -21.37 17.57
N GLN A 84 2.49 -20.35 17.63
CA GLN A 84 2.84 -19.00 17.21
C GLN A 84 3.36 -18.15 18.36
N LYS A 85 4.25 -17.23 18.04
CA LYS A 85 4.79 -16.21 18.95
C LYS A 85 4.76 -14.85 18.28
N GLU A 86 4.36 -13.85 19.04
CA GLU A 86 4.32 -12.45 18.59
C GLU A 86 5.73 -11.84 18.56
N CYS A 87 6.00 -11.03 17.56
CA CYS A 87 7.20 -10.20 17.44
C CYS A 87 6.81 -8.83 16.90
N ASP A 88 7.09 -7.78 17.67
CA ASP A 88 6.79 -6.41 17.30
C ASP A 88 8.04 -5.74 16.70
N THR A 89 7.86 -5.08 15.57
CA THR A 89 8.91 -4.35 14.85
C THR A 89 8.44 -2.94 14.58
N GLY A 90 9.25 -1.94 14.95
CA GLY A 90 8.99 -0.55 14.59
C GLY A 90 9.22 -0.29 13.11
N CYS A 91 8.37 0.53 12.51
CA CYS A 91 8.60 1.08 11.20
C CYS A 91 9.74 2.11 11.25
N PRO A 92 10.58 2.21 10.20
CA PRO A 92 11.54 3.30 10.07
C PRO A 92 10.85 4.68 10.10
N GLU A 93 11.62 5.72 10.40
CA GLU A 93 11.15 7.10 10.26
C GLU A 93 10.67 7.40 8.82
N ASP A 94 9.72 8.33 8.68
CA ASP A 94 9.08 8.72 7.41
C ASP A 94 8.37 7.56 6.67
N THR A 95 7.90 6.57 7.42
CA THR A 95 7.13 5.44 6.89
C THR A 95 5.94 5.11 7.77
N THR A 96 4.86 4.68 7.13
CA THR A 96 3.62 4.28 7.79
C THR A 96 3.37 2.79 7.56
N CYS A 97 2.96 2.10 8.61
CA CYS A 97 2.48 0.73 8.52
C CYS A 97 1.19 0.65 7.71
N MET A 98 1.15 -0.28 6.75
CA MET A 98 -0.04 -0.58 5.95
C MET A 98 -0.34 -2.07 5.96
N ASP A 99 -1.62 -2.42 6.17
CA ASP A 99 -2.11 -3.79 6.13
C ASP A 99 -2.47 -4.17 4.69
N PHE A 100 -2.13 -5.37 4.25
CA PHE A 100 -2.48 -5.90 2.94
C PHE A 100 -3.05 -7.31 3.05
N ARG A 101 -3.82 -7.69 2.03
CA ARG A 101 -4.28 -9.07 1.88
C ARG A 101 -3.50 -9.80 0.79
N THR A 102 -3.45 -11.12 0.92
CA THR A 102 -2.93 -12.01 -0.12
C THR A 102 -4.06 -12.65 -0.91
N GLU A 103 -3.74 -13.34 -2.01
CA GLU A 103 -4.71 -14.11 -2.79
C GLU A 103 -5.30 -15.29 -2.00
N SER A 104 -4.67 -15.69 -0.89
CA SER A 104 -5.17 -16.76 -0.04
C SER A 104 -6.36 -16.27 0.80
N GLU A 105 -7.55 -16.78 0.50
CA GLU A 105 -8.75 -16.49 1.29
C GLU A 105 -8.80 -17.36 2.56
N GLY A 106 -8.93 -16.71 3.73
CA GLY A 106 -9.27 -17.40 4.99
C GLY A 106 -8.16 -18.26 5.61
N GLY A 107 -6.95 -18.25 5.07
CA GLY A 107 -5.79 -18.95 5.62
C GLY A 107 -5.00 -18.13 6.64
N PRO A 108 -4.09 -18.77 7.42
CA PRO A 108 -3.27 -18.07 8.40
C PRO A 108 -2.35 -17.01 7.77
N TYR A 109 -2.09 -17.12 6.47
CA TYR A 109 -1.29 -16.22 5.63
C TYR A 109 -2.14 -15.17 4.87
N ALA A 110 -3.44 -15.05 5.13
CA ALA A 110 -4.32 -14.18 4.33
C ALA A 110 -3.99 -12.67 4.44
N LYS A 111 -3.18 -12.28 5.43
CA LYS A 111 -2.86 -10.89 5.74
C LYS A 111 -1.38 -10.71 6.06
N PHE A 112 -0.85 -9.57 5.67
CA PHE A 112 0.48 -9.14 6.03
C PHE A 112 0.52 -7.62 6.12
N SER A 113 1.50 -7.06 6.81
CA SER A 113 1.72 -5.62 6.86
C SER A 113 3.14 -5.28 6.43
N ILE A 114 3.32 -4.07 5.90
CA ILE A 114 4.63 -3.52 5.54
C ILE A 114 4.66 -2.03 5.86
N CYS A 115 5.84 -1.47 6.11
CA CYS A 115 6.01 -0.03 6.25
C CYS A 115 6.26 0.57 4.87
N ILE A 116 5.44 1.54 4.48
CA ILE A 116 5.50 2.22 3.20
C ILE A 116 5.97 3.65 3.44
N SER A 117 6.85 4.18 2.60
CA SER A 117 7.28 5.57 2.72
C SER A 117 6.08 6.51 2.60
N ASP A 118 6.02 7.51 3.48
CA ASP A 118 4.92 8.48 3.53
C ASP A 118 4.77 9.25 2.21
N LYS A 119 5.87 9.40 1.46
CA LYS A 119 5.90 10.01 0.12
C LYS A 119 5.13 9.23 -0.94
N SER A 120 4.94 7.93 -0.73
CA SER A 120 4.21 7.04 -1.64
C SER A 120 2.76 6.84 -1.23
N LEU A 121 2.38 7.28 -0.03
CA LEU A 121 1.03 7.18 0.48
C LEU A 121 0.16 8.29 -0.08
N LYS A 122 -1.10 7.96 -0.35
CA LYS A 122 -2.10 8.95 -0.75
C LYS A 122 -3.01 9.21 0.45
N ASP A 123 -2.90 10.40 1.02
CA ASP A 123 -3.78 10.82 2.12
C ASP A 123 -5.15 11.25 1.56
N PHE A 124 -6.24 10.88 2.23
CA PHE A 124 -7.55 11.47 1.98
C PHE A 124 -7.61 12.94 2.41
N GLY A 125 -6.81 13.34 3.39
CA GLY A 125 -6.85 14.58 4.14
C GLY A 125 -7.61 14.43 5.46
N GLU A 126 -7.59 15.47 6.29
CA GLU A 126 -8.30 15.49 7.58
C GLU A 126 -9.82 15.36 7.38
N GLY A 127 -10.43 14.39 8.07
CA GLY A 127 -11.85 14.05 7.91
C GLY A 127 -12.65 14.25 9.21
N GLY A 128 -13.65 15.13 9.17
CA GLY A 128 -14.71 15.16 10.19
C GLY A 128 -15.69 13.99 10.06
N SER A 129 -16.69 13.92 10.95
CA SER A 129 -17.73 12.88 10.92
C SER A 129 -18.48 12.83 9.58
N GLY A 130 -18.85 11.63 9.12
CA GLY A 130 -19.62 11.41 7.89
C GLY A 130 -18.86 10.61 6.82
N LYS A 131 -19.41 10.59 5.60
CA LYS A 131 -18.82 9.84 4.48
C LYS A 131 -17.88 10.72 3.67
N VAL A 132 -16.60 10.37 3.67
CA VAL A 132 -15.54 11.00 2.87
C VAL A 132 -15.23 10.09 1.69
N CYS A 133 -15.17 10.64 0.48
CA CYS A 133 -14.82 9.90 -0.73
C CYS A 133 -13.74 10.63 -1.53
N LYS A 134 -12.75 9.90 -2.01
CA LYS A 134 -11.68 10.44 -2.87
C LYS A 134 -11.39 9.49 -4.02
N SER A 135 -11.01 10.04 -5.16
CA SER A 135 -10.61 9.28 -6.33
C SER A 135 -9.11 9.38 -6.52
N PHE A 136 -8.46 8.24 -6.72
CA PHE A 136 -7.03 8.11 -6.93
C PHE A 136 -6.79 7.54 -8.31
N LYS A 137 -5.91 8.19 -9.08
CA LYS A 137 -5.34 7.57 -10.27
C LYS A 137 -4.27 6.60 -9.82
N THR A 138 -4.36 5.37 -10.28
CA THR A 138 -3.41 4.29 -10.01
C THR A 138 -2.77 3.86 -11.32
N ASP A 139 -1.48 3.57 -11.29
CA ASP A 139 -0.75 3.02 -12.43
C ASP A 139 -0.29 1.60 -12.08
N ILE A 140 -1.24 0.66 -12.14
CA ILE A 140 -0.98 -0.75 -11.89
C ILE A 140 -0.54 -1.39 -13.20
N LYS A 141 0.73 -1.76 -13.23
CA LYS A 141 1.40 -2.35 -14.42
C LYS A 141 1.12 -3.85 -14.62
N SER A 142 0.25 -4.43 -13.79
CA SER A 142 -0.13 -5.85 -13.80
C SER A 142 -1.62 -6.01 -14.10
N ASP A 143 -2.04 -7.24 -14.41
CA ASP A 143 -3.46 -7.59 -14.59
C ASP A 143 -4.27 -7.50 -13.30
N LYS A 144 -3.59 -7.67 -12.16
CA LYS A 144 -4.12 -7.49 -10.81
C LYS A 144 -3.24 -6.58 -9.97
N GLY A 145 -3.86 -5.83 -9.06
CA GLY A 145 -3.15 -5.08 -8.02
C GLY A 145 -3.81 -5.24 -6.66
N THR A 146 -3.08 -4.89 -5.62
CA THR A 146 -3.60 -4.87 -4.25
C THR A 146 -3.75 -3.43 -3.80
N VAL A 147 -4.92 -3.08 -3.29
CA VAL A 147 -5.24 -1.77 -2.73
C VAL A 147 -5.49 -1.95 -1.24
N SER A 148 -5.05 -0.99 -0.44
CA SER A 148 -5.39 -0.96 0.98
C SER A 148 -5.74 0.43 1.47
N ILE A 149 -6.64 0.44 2.46
CA ILE A 149 -7.04 1.60 3.22
C ILE A 149 -6.86 1.28 4.70
N ASN A 150 -6.04 2.08 5.38
CA ASN A 150 -5.91 2.06 6.83
C ASN A 150 -6.44 3.39 7.39
N VAL A 151 -7.09 3.31 8.56
CA VAL A 151 -7.67 4.48 9.24
C VAL A 151 -7.10 4.59 10.65
N TYR A 152 -6.50 5.74 10.94
CA TYR A 152 -5.85 6.03 12.22
C TYR A 152 -6.45 7.27 12.90
N ASP A 153 -6.51 7.23 14.24
CA ASP A 153 -6.85 8.38 15.08
C ASP A 153 -5.64 9.32 15.26
N SER A 154 -5.84 10.44 15.96
CA SER A 154 -4.77 11.43 16.23
C SER A 154 -3.67 10.91 17.16
N THR A 155 -3.81 9.70 17.68
CA THR A 155 -2.80 9.01 18.50
C THR A 155 -2.12 7.89 17.71
N ALA A 156 -2.24 7.91 16.37
CA ALA A 156 -1.70 6.91 15.45
C ALA A 156 -2.28 5.50 15.63
N ARG A 157 -3.40 5.34 16.35
CA ARG A 157 -3.98 4.01 16.60
C ARG A 157 -5.09 3.69 15.59
N PRO A 158 -5.24 2.42 15.17
CA PRO A 158 -6.28 2.04 14.23
C PRO A 158 -7.66 2.35 14.82
N VAL A 159 -8.50 3.03 14.05
CA VAL A 159 -9.84 3.43 14.50
C VAL A 159 -10.91 2.79 13.65
N GLN A 160 -11.86 2.13 14.30
CA GLN A 160 -12.94 1.46 13.61
C GLN A 160 -13.92 2.48 13.05
N VAL A 161 -14.10 2.47 11.72
CA VAL A 161 -15.11 3.28 11.04
C VAL A 161 -16.35 2.45 10.69
N SER A 162 -17.45 3.11 10.36
CA SER A 162 -18.71 2.44 10.00
C SER A 162 -18.55 1.60 8.74
N SER A 163 -17.93 2.15 7.69
CA SER A 163 -17.68 1.44 6.44
C SER A 163 -16.46 1.95 5.69
N ILE A 164 -15.78 1.03 4.99
CA ILE A 164 -14.75 1.33 3.98
C ILE A 164 -15.22 0.70 2.68
N SER A 165 -15.33 1.50 1.62
CA SER A 165 -15.74 1.07 0.29
C SER A 165 -14.70 1.43 -0.76
N ILE A 166 -14.37 0.49 -1.62
CA ILE A 166 -13.46 0.66 -2.75
C ILE A 166 -14.23 0.36 -4.03
N TYR A 167 -14.26 1.32 -4.93
CA TYR A 167 -14.94 1.26 -6.22
C TYR A 167 -13.90 1.36 -7.32
N THR A 168 -13.86 0.35 -8.17
CA THR A 168 -13.09 0.33 -9.42
C THR A 168 -14.07 0.47 -10.59
N HIS A 169 -13.59 0.44 -11.84
CA HIS A 169 -14.52 0.53 -12.99
C HIS A 169 -15.52 -0.65 -13.00
N ASN A 170 -15.06 -1.83 -12.60
CA ASN A 170 -15.78 -3.10 -12.76
C ASN A 170 -16.09 -3.82 -11.44
N GLN A 171 -15.57 -3.33 -10.31
CA GLN A 171 -15.69 -4.01 -9.02
C GLN A 171 -16.06 -3.04 -7.91
N VAL A 172 -16.86 -3.53 -6.96
CA VAL A 172 -17.23 -2.80 -5.76
C VAL A 172 -16.95 -3.68 -4.56
N PHE A 173 -16.15 -3.16 -3.65
CA PHE A 173 -15.78 -3.82 -2.41
C PHE A 173 -16.25 -2.97 -1.26
N THR A 174 -16.85 -3.57 -0.24
CA THR A 174 -17.23 -2.85 0.97
C THR A 174 -17.02 -3.73 2.19
N LYS A 175 -16.50 -3.13 3.26
CA LYS A 175 -16.34 -3.75 4.56
C LYS A 175 -16.88 -2.82 5.62
N SER A 176 -17.74 -3.34 6.48
CA SER A 176 -18.31 -2.58 7.61
C SER A 176 -17.48 -2.83 8.87
N ASN A 177 -17.54 -1.90 9.83
CA ASN A 177 -16.93 -2.02 11.15
C ASN A 177 -15.46 -2.45 11.08
N ALA A 178 -14.66 -1.68 10.35
CA ALA A 178 -13.25 -1.98 10.15
C ALA A 178 -12.39 -0.72 10.29
N SER A 179 -11.18 -0.88 10.81
CA SER A 179 -10.12 0.13 10.75
C SER A 179 -9.27 0.00 9.49
N THR A 180 -9.19 -1.22 8.93
CA THR A 180 -8.42 -1.52 7.73
C THR A 180 -9.20 -2.38 6.74
N TYR A 181 -9.02 -2.08 5.45
CA TYR A 181 -9.55 -2.89 4.37
C TYR A 181 -8.60 -2.94 3.18
N SER A 182 -8.05 -4.13 2.94
CA SER A 182 -7.28 -4.43 1.73
C SER A 182 -8.06 -5.34 0.80
N VAL A 183 -7.98 -5.05 -0.50
CA VAL A 183 -8.60 -5.80 -1.58
C VAL A 183 -7.63 -6.01 -2.74
N ILE A 184 -7.87 -7.08 -3.49
CA ILE A 184 -7.19 -7.38 -4.75
C ILE A 184 -8.18 -7.04 -5.84
N ILE A 185 -7.75 -6.20 -6.77
CA ILE A 185 -8.55 -5.67 -7.87
C ILE A 185 -8.03 -6.23 -9.19
N ASN A 186 -8.94 -6.42 -10.14
CA ASN A 186 -8.64 -6.79 -11.50
C ASN A 186 -8.60 -5.52 -12.34
N VAL A 187 -7.40 -5.15 -12.81
CA VAL A 187 -7.16 -3.93 -13.57
C VAL A 187 -7.22 -4.20 -15.07
N GLY A 188 -6.93 -5.43 -15.48
CA GLY A 188 -6.73 -5.79 -16.89
C GLY A 188 -5.35 -5.36 -17.39
N SER A 189 -5.05 -5.58 -18.67
CA SER A 189 -3.72 -5.30 -19.23
C SER A 189 -3.37 -3.80 -19.19
N ALA A 190 -2.42 -3.43 -18.33
CA ALA A 190 -1.74 -2.13 -18.23
C ALA A 190 -2.63 -0.90 -18.52
N VAL A 191 -3.60 -0.64 -17.62
CA VAL A 191 -4.49 0.51 -17.69
C VAL A 191 -4.28 1.38 -16.45
N VAL A 192 -4.13 2.69 -16.66
CA VAL A 192 -4.27 3.67 -15.58
C VAL A 192 -5.72 3.60 -15.09
N GLU A 193 -5.94 3.05 -13.91
CA GLU A 193 -7.27 2.92 -13.33
C GLU A 193 -7.59 4.10 -12.40
N THR A 194 -8.86 4.49 -12.35
CA THR A 194 -9.34 5.45 -11.35
C THR A 194 -10.08 4.68 -10.28
N ILE A 195 -9.50 4.63 -9.09
CA ILE A 195 -10.09 3.97 -7.94
C ILE A 195 -10.73 5.04 -7.07
N LYS A 196 -12.05 4.94 -6.87
CA LYS A 196 -12.75 5.76 -5.88
C LYS A 196 -12.80 4.98 -4.58
N ALA A 197 -12.32 5.58 -3.51
CA ALA A 197 -12.40 5.01 -2.18
C ALA A 197 -13.24 5.93 -1.29
N CYS A 198 -14.05 5.33 -0.42
CA CYS A 198 -14.91 6.02 0.52
C CYS A 198 -14.76 5.43 1.91
N VAL A 199 -14.76 6.30 2.91
CA VAL A 199 -14.71 5.95 4.33
C VAL A 199 -15.86 6.66 5.02
N GLU A 200 -16.67 5.92 5.77
CA GLU A 200 -17.80 6.45 6.54
C GLU A 200 -17.46 6.44 8.02
N ILE A 201 -17.23 7.63 8.56
CA ILE A 201 -16.81 7.87 9.94
C ILE A 201 -18.05 8.05 10.80
N ALA A 202 -18.18 7.25 11.85
CA ALA A 202 -19.29 7.35 12.79
C ALA A 202 -19.25 8.69 13.55
N ALA A 203 -20.42 9.15 14.00
CA ALA A 203 -20.51 10.35 14.82
C ALA A 203 -19.68 10.21 16.11
N GLY A 204 -18.92 11.25 16.45
CA GLY A 204 -18.07 11.28 17.66
C GLY A 204 -16.71 10.60 17.50
N ILE A 205 -16.39 10.04 16.33
CA ILE A 205 -15.05 9.55 16.02
C ILE A 205 -14.23 10.67 15.37
N TYR A 206 -13.03 10.90 15.90
CA TYR A 206 -12.04 11.78 15.31
C TYR A 206 -11.00 10.94 14.57
N VAL A 207 -11.02 11.01 13.24
CA VAL A 207 -10.03 10.37 12.38
C VAL A 207 -8.99 11.42 12.00
N ALA A 208 -7.73 11.11 12.24
CA ALA A 208 -6.65 11.99 11.82
C ALA A 208 -6.20 11.65 10.39
N HIS A 209 -6.04 10.35 10.10
CA HIS A 209 -5.47 9.90 8.84
C HIS A 209 -6.30 8.76 8.24
N VAL A 210 -6.70 8.93 6.99
CA VAL A 210 -7.15 7.83 6.13
C VAL A 210 -6.12 7.68 5.04
N ILE A 211 -5.41 6.57 5.06
CA ILE A 211 -4.25 6.34 4.22
C ILE A 211 -4.61 5.33 3.14
N TYR A 212 -4.31 5.68 1.90
CA TYR A 212 -4.44 4.80 0.75
C TYR A 212 -3.06 4.37 0.25
N ALA A 213 -2.91 3.06 0.02
CA ALA A 213 -1.74 2.47 -0.62
C ALA A 213 -2.14 1.49 -1.72
N GLU A 214 -1.27 1.36 -2.72
CA GLU A 214 -1.42 0.43 -3.83
C GLU A 214 -0.12 -0.34 -4.05
N ILE A 215 -0.25 -1.61 -4.43
CA ILE A 215 0.85 -2.46 -4.84
C ILE A 215 0.51 -3.07 -6.21
N ASN A 216 1.47 -3.00 -7.12
CA ASN A 216 1.33 -3.38 -8.53
C ASN A 216 1.14 -4.88 -8.79
N GLU A 217 0.90 -5.70 -7.76
CA GLU A 217 0.71 -7.14 -7.89
C GLU A 217 -0.27 -7.67 -6.85
N ALA A 218 -0.82 -8.86 -7.11
CA ALA A 218 -1.50 -9.65 -6.09
C ALA A 218 -0.48 -10.59 -5.43
N PHE A 219 -0.27 -10.46 -4.12
CA PHE A 219 0.65 -11.35 -3.41
C PHE A 219 -0.01 -12.71 -3.19
N GLY A 220 0.57 -13.75 -3.77
CA GLY A 220 0.25 -15.14 -3.43
C GLY A 220 1.23 -15.64 -2.38
N LEU A 221 0.74 -16.17 -1.26
CA LEU A 221 1.58 -16.90 -0.30
C LEU A 221 1.37 -18.38 -0.50
N GLN A 222 2.46 -19.09 -0.82
CA GLN A 222 2.44 -20.55 -0.75
C GLN A 222 2.63 -21.00 0.71
N PRO A 223 1.88 -22.03 1.15
CA PRO A 223 2.11 -22.69 2.43
C PRO A 223 3.46 -23.43 2.47
#